data_AF-A0A8T3LWR2-F1
#
_entry.id   AF-A0A8T3LWR2-F1
#
_cell.length_a   1.000
_cell.length_b   1.000
_cell.length_c   1.000
_cell.angle_alpha   90.00
_cell.angle_beta   90.00
_cell.angle_gamma   90.00
#
_symmetry.space_group_name_H-M   'P 1'
#
loop_
_entity.id
_entity.type
_entity.pdbx_description
1 polymer ?
#
loop_
_entity_poly.entity_id
_entity_poly.type
_entity_poly.pdbx_seq_one_letter_code
_entity_poly.pdbx_strand_id
1 'polypeptide(L)'
;MPWIRQELLDMTARELEAADAFFARCAEDPALDKEVERRLKGPITPLITALDAWEDAPPEAQSLLAVNEVNVSRFAAMIDEFGAWPGLRIVGADGTDAAWMLAQHADRANELRRSWIPLLATAVETGDADPRHLASLTDRVAAVAGERQTYGTIAILAEDGEPEFPLPVIDAGRLETRRAEIGLPPVAAEAPYLADGSFIPYGPDRGSNPINQWPMVVEGHVSVEAALEGGVRHVRRIWAARPGDRRFARLRALARERGVVIDPVPAETISDLASGRSHGGVIALVGPRRERSVGTVLAEVGERSLIVMLDGIEDPFNFGQAVRALYAAGVNALVVRRSWETAISTVTRASAGASELIPTAMASSAEEAAMACRRLGMRVACAVATDDATELSETDLTGGLFVLIGGERRGVTRSFVEQADLRVRIGYGRDRAPELGTATSAAIIGFEA
;
A
#
# COMPACT_ATOMS: atom_id res chain seq x y z
N MET A 1 -23.08 -7.44 -12.54
CA MET A 1 -23.33 -7.38 -14.00
C MET A 1 -22.01 -7.68 -14.70
N PRO A 2 -21.66 -8.97 -14.90
CA PRO A 2 -20.31 -9.37 -15.32
C PRO A 2 -19.85 -8.76 -16.66
N TRP A 3 -20.80 -8.45 -17.54
CA TRP A 3 -20.51 -7.84 -18.84
C TRP A 3 -19.87 -6.45 -18.73
N ILE A 4 -20.20 -5.65 -17.70
CA ILE A 4 -19.67 -4.29 -17.55
C ILE A 4 -18.17 -4.32 -17.31
N ARG A 5 -17.75 -5.17 -16.38
CA ARG A 5 -16.34 -5.39 -16.08
C ARG A 5 -15.61 -5.81 -17.34
N GLN A 6 -16.12 -6.82 -18.05
CA GLN A 6 -15.49 -7.30 -19.27
C GLN A 6 -15.42 -6.22 -20.35
N GLU A 7 -16.47 -5.44 -20.53
CA GLU A 7 -16.49 -4.37 -21.53
C GLU A 7 -15.48 -3.25 -21.22
N LEU A 8 -15.36 -2.83 -19.95
CA LEU A 8 -14.34 -1.87 -19.52
C LEU A 8 -12.92 -2.38 -19.80
N LEU A 9 -12.67 -3.67 -19.49
CA LEU A 9 -11.39 -4.31 -19.76
C LEU A 9 -11.09 -4.37 -21.25
N ASP A 10 -12.06 -4.78 -22.08
CA ASP A 10 -11.90 -4.87 -23.53
C ASP A 10 -11.68 -3.48 -24.17
N MET A 11 -12.38 -2.45 -23.69
CA MET A 11 -12.17 -1.07 -24.13
C MET A 11 -10.76 -0.58 -23.82
N THR A 12 -10.31 -0.79 -22.59
CA THR A 12 -8.97 -0.38 -22.14
C THR A 12 -7.88 -1.15 -22.90
N ALA A 13 -8.07 -2.46 -23.11
CA ALA A 13 -7.14 -3.29 -23.87
C ALA A 13 -6.97 -2.79 -25.32
N ARG A 14 -8.07 -2.46 -26.02
CA ARG A 14 -7.99 -1.89 -27.38
C ARG A 14 -7.24 -0.56 -27.42
N GLU A 15 -7.40 0.28 -26.40
CA GLU A 15 -6.71 1.57 -26.33
C GLU A 15 -5.22 1.41 -26.08
N LEU A 16 -4.85 0.48 -25.17
CA LEU A 16 -3.45 0.13 -24.93
C LEU A 16 -2.79 -0.49 -26.16
N GLU A 17 -3.45 -1.42 -26.85
CA GLU A 17 -2.95 -1.99 -28.12
C GLU A 17 -2.71 -0.90 -29.18
N ALA A 18 -3.61 0.08 -29.30
CA ALA A 18 -3.44 1.18 -30.23
C ALA A 18 -2.31 2.13 -29.81
N ALA A 19 -2.15 2.40 -28.51
CA ALA A 19 -1.06 3.20 -27.98
C ALA A 19 0.30 2.51 -28.18
N ASP A 20 0.38 1.21 -27.90
CA ASP A 20 1.58 0.39 -28.11
C ASP A 20 2.01 0.39 -29.57
N ALA A 21 1.06 0.22 -30.51
CA ALA A 21 1.35 0.31 -31.93
C ALA A 21 1.92 1.69 -32.33
N PHE A 22 1.35 2.77 -31.78
CA PHE A 22 1.82 4.13 -32.04
C PHE A 22 3.24 4.38 -31.47
N PHE A 23 3.50 3.96 -30.23
CA PHE A 23 4.82 4.14 -29.62
C PHE A 23 5.88 3.21 -30.22
N ALA A 24 5.52 2.00 -30.64
CA ALA A 24 6.41 1.13 -31.41
C ALA A 24 6.83 1.81 -32.73
N ARG A 25 5.89 2.47 -33.41
CA ARG A 25 6.18 3.25 -34.62
C ARG A 25 7.11 4.43 -34.35
N CYS A 26 6.94 5.13 -33.22
CA CYS A 26 7.85 6.21 -32.81
C CYS A 26 9.27 5.68 -32.54
N ALA A 27 9.39 4.53 -31.86
CA ALA A 27 10.68 3.91 -31.57
C ALA A 27 11.44 3.47 -32.84
N GLU A 28 10.72 3.10 -33.91
CA GLU A 28 11.30 2.76 -35.21
C GLU A 28 11.70 3.99 -36.06
N ASP A 29 11.15 5.18 -35.75
CA ASP A 29 11.30 6.39 -36.56
C ASP A 29 11.68 7.60 -35.67
N PRO A 30 12.99 7.87 -35.48
CA PRO A 30 13.46 8.96 -34.64
C PRO A 30 13.02 10.37 -35.09
N ALA A 31 12.60 10.54 -36.34
CA ALA A 31 12.08 11.83 -36.82
C ALA A 31 10.62 12.02 -36.35
N LEU A 32 9.82 10.96 -36.41
CA LEU A 32 8.47 10.93 -35.85
C LEU A 32 8.52 11.16 -34.33
N ASP A 33 9.39 10.47 -33.62
CA ASP A 33 9.55 10.60 -32.17
C ASP A 33 9.82 12.07 -31.75
N LYS A 34 10.79 12.73 -32.38
CA LYS A 34 11.07 14.15 -32.16
C LYS A 34 9.92 15.08 -32.51
N GLU A 35 9.13 14.74 -33.53
CA GLU A 35 7.95 15.51 -33.91
C GLU A 35 6.85 15.39 -32.85
N VAL A 36 6.66 14.21 -32.25
CA VAL A 36 5.76 13.99 -31.12
C VAL A 36 6.20 14.81 -29.90
N GLU A 37 7.48 14.75 -29.53
CA GLU A 37 8.04 15.56 -28.45
C GLU A 37 7.79 17.06 -28.67
N ARG A 38 8.04 17.55 -29.89
CA ARG A 38 7.80 18.96 -30.26
C ARG A 38 6.32 19.34 -30.11
N ARG A 39 5.41 18.43 -30.45
CA ARG A 39 3.95 18.66 -30.41
C ARG A 39 3.36 18.61 -29.01
N LEU A 40 3.95 17.84 -28.10
CA LEU A 40 3.57 17.87 -26.69
C LEU A 40 3.81 19.25 -26.06
N LYS A 41 4.59 20.17 -26.66
CA LYS A 41 4.71 21.59 -26.21
C LYS A 41 5.04 21.74 -24.71
N GLY A 42 5.59 20.71 -24.08
CA GLY A 42 5.80 20.62 -22.63
C GLY A 42 4.99 19.49 -21.96
N PRO A 43 5.13 19.34 -20.65
CA PRO A 43 4.67 18.13 -19.93
C PRO A 43 3.18 18.08 -19.63
N ILE A 44 2.45 19.19 -19.83
CA ILE A 44 1.03 19.30 -19.48
C ILE A 44 0.14 18.91 -20.66
N THR A 45 0.61 19.07 -21.91
CA THR A 45 -0.24 18.83 -23.08
C THR A 45 -0.55 17.35 -23.18
N PRO A 46 -1.83 16.95 -23.15
CA PRO A 46 -2.18 15.55 -23.28
C PRO A 46 -1.86 15.03 -24.69
N LEU A 47 -1.41 13.77 -24.77
CA LEU A 47 -1.00 13.14 -26.04
C LEU A 47 -2.11 13.21 -27.09
N ILE A 48 -3.33 12.82 -26.74
CA ILE A 48 -4.48 12.83 -27.66
C ILE A 48 -4.73 14.24 -28.21
N THR A 49 -4.56 15.28 -27.39
CA THR A 49 -4.70 16.68 -27.84
C THR A 49 -3.59 17.08 -28.82
N ALA A 50 -2.35 16.65 -28.56
CA ALA A 50 -1.22 16.94 -29.43
C ALA A 50 -1.32 16.22 -30.79
N LEU A 51 -1.80 14.97 -30.79
CA LEU A 51 -2.02 14.17 -32.00
C LEU A 51 -3.20 14.69 -32.83
N ASP A 52 -4.29 15.10 -32.19
CA ASP A 52 -5.46 15.65 -32.88
C ASP A 52 -5.15 16.92 -33.67
N ALA A 53 -4.29 17.78 -33.13
CA ALA A 53 -3.81 18.98 -33.82
C ALA A 53 -2.82 18.67 -34.98
N TRP A 54 -2.62 17.40 -35.34
CA TRP A 54 -1.73 16.97 -36.41
C TRP A 54 -2.55 16.52 -37.64
N GLU A 55 -2.72 17.44 -38.59
CA GLU A 55 -3.48 17.22 -39.84
C GLU A 55 -3.03 15.95 -40.60
N ASP A 56 -1.71 15.74 -40.74
CA ASP A 56 -1.12 14.56 -41.39
C ASP A 56 -0.51 13.56 -40.39
N ALA A 57 -1.19 13.28 -39.27
CA ALA A 57 -0.73 12.30 -38.29
C ALA A 57 -0.54 10.91 -38.92
N PRO A 58 0.44 10.10 -38.49
CA PRO A 58 0.63 8.76 -39.01
C PRO A 58 -0.59 7.86 -38.75
N PRO A 59 -0.80 6.79 -39.55
CA PRO A 59 -1.97 5.91 -39.42
C PRO A 59 -2.18 5.35 -38.01
N GLU A 60 -1.10 5.04 -37.29
CA GLU A 60 -1.13 4.53 -35.91
C GLU A 60 -1.67 5.59 -34.94
N ALA A 61 -1.30 6.87 -35.12
CA ALA A 61 -1.85 7.98 -34.34
C ALA A 61 -3.34 8.19 -34.64
N GLN A 62 -3.74 8.11 -35.92
CA GLN A 62 -5.15 8.21 -36.32
C GLN A 62 -5.98 7.06 -35.74
N SER A 63 -5.42 5.85 -35.72
CA SER A 63 -6.04 4.67 -35.09
C SER A 63 -6.25 4.87 -33.59
N LEU A 64 -5.22 5.35 -32.87
CA LEU A 64 -5.31 5.67 -31.45
C LEU A 64 -6.39 6.74 -31.16
N LEU A 65 -6.43 7.81 -31.94
CA LEU A 65 -7.46 8.86 -31.82
C LEU A 65 -8.88 8.29 -32.02
N ALA A 66 -9.07 7.43 -33.03
CA ALA A 66 -10.36 6.83 -33.32
C ALA A 66 -10.82 5.86 -32.20
N VAL A 67 -9.90 5.03 -31.68
CA VAL A 67 -10.20 4.13 -30.56
C VAL A 67 -10.57 4.93 -29.30
N ASN A 68 -9.80 5.97 -28.98
CA ASN A 68 -10.08 6.84 -27.83
C ASN A 68 -11.45 7.50 -27.96
N GLU A 69 -11.82 8.04 -29.12
CA GLU A 69 -13.13 8.67 -29.35
C GLU A 69 -14.31 7.70 -29.15
N VAL A 70 -14.19 6.49 -29.69
CA VAL A 70 -15.19 5.42 -29.50
C VAL A 70 -15.29 5.04 -28.02
N ASN A 71 -14.15 4.89 -27.34
CA ASN A 71 -14.08 4.52 -25.94
C ASN A 71 -14.69 5.60 -25.03
N VAL A 72 -14.34 6.86 -25.23
CA VAL A 72 -14.91 7.99 -24.47
C VAL A 72 -16.43 8.05 -24.63
N SER A 73 -16.92 7.91 -25.86
CA SER A 73 -18.36 7.93 -26.14
C SER A 73 -19.09 6.77 -25.47
N ARG A 74 -18.52 5.56 -25.54
CA ARG A 74 -19.13 4.38 -24.91
C ARG A 74 -19.07 4.46 -23.39
N PHE A 75 -17.96 4.91 -22.82
CA PHE A 75 -17.81 5.07 -21.37
C PHE A 75 -18.78 6.13 -20.82
N ALA A 76 -18.98 7.24 -21.53
CA ALA A 76 -19.98 8.24 -21.18
C ALA A 76 -21.40 7.65 -21.14
N ALA A 77 -21.80 6.94 -22.19
CA ALA A 77 -23.11 6.27 -22.25
C ALA A 77 -23.28 5.24 -21.13
N MET A 78 -22.20 4.55 -20.77
CA MET A 78 -22.18 3.59 -19.67
C MET A 78 -22.38 4.29 -18.31
N ILE A 79 -21.70 5.41 -18.06
CA ILE A 79 -21.90 6.24 -16.86
C ILE A 79 -23.35 6.75 -16.77
N ASP A 80 -23.91 7.22 -17.89
CA ASP A 80 -25.29 7.71 -17.95
C ASP A 80 -26.32 6.60 -17.69
N GLU A 81 -26.08 5.40 -18.22
CA GLU A 81 -26.93 4.22 -17.97
C GLU A 81 -26.95 3.82 -16.49
N PHE A 82 -25.81 3.93 -15.81
CA PHE A 82 -25.69 3.56 -14.39
C PHE A 82 -26.05 4.68 -13.42
N GLY A 83 -25.87 5.93 -13.82
CA GLY A 83 -26.00 7.10 -12.94
C GLY A 83 -24.97 7.14 -11.80
N ALA A 84 -23.88 6.36 -11.90
CA ALA A 84 -22.85 6.23 -10.86
C ALA A 84 -21.50 5.82 -11.46
N TRP A 85 -20.42 6.04 -10.71
CA TRP A 85 -19.10 5.56 -11.09
C TRP A 85 -19.04 4.01 -10.98
N PRO A 86 -18.45 3.30 -11.96
CA PRO A 86 -18.28 1.84 -11.91
C PRO A 86 -17.20 1.47 -10.88
N GLY A 87 -17.61 1.36 -9.62
CA GLY A 87 -16.75 1.01 -8.49
C GLY A 87 -16.54 -0.49 -8.28
N LEU A 88 -15.72 -0.82 -7.29
CA LEU A 88 -15.30 -2.15 -6.87
C LEU A 88 -16.47 -3.14 -6.72
N ARG A 89 -17.61 -2.72 -6.17
CA ARG A 89 -18.81 -3.55 -5.97
C ARG A 89 -19.43 -4.06 -7.27
N ILE A 90 -19.26 -3.31 -8.36
CA ILE A 90 -19.88 -3.61 -9.65
C ILE A 90 -18.89 -4.31 -10.57
N VAL A 91 -17.66 -3.80 -10.63
CA VAL A 91 -16.68 -4.17 -11.66
C VAL A 91 -15.36 -4.73 -11.10
N GLY A 92 -15.22 -4.85 -9.77
CA GLY A 92 -13.98 -5.34 -9.16
C GLY A 92 -12.81 -4.37 -9.29
N ALA A 93 -11.63 -4.80 -8.82
CA ALA A 93 -10.41 -3.97 -8.79
C ALA A 93 -9.90 -3.60 -10.19
N ASP A 94 -9.76 -4.58 -11.07
CA ASP A 94 -9.32 -4.38 -12.45
C ASP A 94 -10.33 -3.57 -13.29
N GLY A 95 -11.63 -3.76 -13.06
CA GLY A 95 -12.66 -2.97 -13.71
C GLY A 95 -12.66 -1.50 -13.29
N THR A 96 -12.42 -1.20 -11.99
CA THR A 96 -12.33 0.21 -11.56
C THR A 96 -11.06 0.89 -12.08
N ASP A 97 -9.98 0.13 -12.31
CA ASP A 97 -8.76 0.64 -12.92
C ASP A 97 -8.99 0.95 -14.40
N ALA A 98 -9.61 0.03 -15.13
CA ALA A 98 -10.01 0.22 -16.53
C ALA A 98 -10.91 1.47 -16.69
N ALA A 99 -11.94 1.61 -15.86
CA ALA A 99 -12.80 2.79 -15.87
C ALA A 99 -12.04 4.10 -15.63
N TRP A 100 -11.10 4.10 -14.68
CA TRP A 100 -10.28 5.28 -14.42
C TRP A 100 -9.35 5.60 -15.58
N MET A 101 -8.72 4.60 -16.22
CA MET A 101 -7.86 4.82 -17.38
C MET A 101 -8.62 5.45 -18.54
N LEU A 102 -9.80 4.92 -18.88
CA LEU A 102 -10.67 5.48 -19.91
C LEU A 102 -11.03 6.94 -19.61
N ALA A 103 -11.33 7.26 -18.34
CA ALA A 103 -11.60 8.63 -17.94
C ALA A 103 -10.36 9.54 -18.01
N GLN A 104 -9.19 8.99 -17.65
CA GLN A 104 -7.92 9.68 -17.65
C GLN A 104 -7.52 10.11 -19.07
N HIS A 105 -7.79 9.28 -20.08
CA HIS A 105 -7.46 9.52 -21.48
C HIS A 105 -8.53 10.30 -22.26
N ALA A 106 -9.64 10.70 -21.63
CA ALA A 106 -10.71 11.48 -22.27
C ALA A 106 -10.33 12.95 -22.54
N ASP A 107 -9.20 13.20 -23.21
CA ASP A 107 -8.55 14.51 -23.29
C ASP A 107 -9.35 15.55 -24.08
N ARG A 108 -9.99 15.14 -25.18
CA ARG A 108 -10.89 16.02 -25.96
C ARG A 108 -12.16 16.42 -25.20
N ALA A 109 -12.49 15.71 -24.12
CA ALA A 109 -13.76 15.83 -23.41
C ALA A 109 -13.56 16.31 -21.96
N ASN A 110 -12.75 17.35 -21.74
CA ASN A 110 -12.39 17.78 -20.37
C ASN A 110 -13.61 18.20 -19.52
N GLU A 111 -14.64 18.80 -20.11
CA GLU A 111 -15.89 19.10 -19.40
C GLU A 111 -16.66 17.82 -19.00
N LEU A 112 -16.67 16.81 -19.87
CA LEU A 112 -17.24 15.51 -19.55
C LEU A 112 -16.46 14.83 -18.44
N ARG A 113 -15.12 14.85 -18.49
CA ARG A 113 -14.26 14.36 -17.41
C ARG A 113 -14.55 15.07 -16.08
N ARG A 114 -14.71 16.40 -16.10
CA ARG A 114 -15.09 17.20 -14.93
C ARG A 114 -16.44 16.76 -14.37
N SER A 115 -17.40 16.38 -15.22
CA SER A 115 -18.72 15.88 -14.78
C SER A 115 -18.66 14.53 -14.05
N TRP A 116 -17.61 13.72 -14.27
CA TRP A 116 -17.42 12.45 -13.58
C TRP A 116 -16.77 12.56 -12.20
N ILE A 117 -16.09 13.68 -11.90
CA ILE A 117 -15.42 13.90 -10.60
C ILE A 117 -16.38 13.70 -9.42
N PRO A 118 -17.60 14.27 -9.38
CA PRO A 118 -18.54 14.05 -8.27
C PRO A 118 -18.97 12.59 -8.10
N LEU A 119 -19.10 11.84 -9.21
CA LEU A 119 -19.46 10.43 -9.19
C LEU A 119 -18.32 9.59 -8.59
N LEU A 120 -17.09 9.84 -9.06
CA LEU A 120 -15.90 9.19 -8.52
C LEU A 120 -15.66 9.58 -7.06
N ALA A 121 -15.89 10.83 -6.68
CA ALA A 121 -15.79 11.27 -5.29
C ALA A 121 -16.77 10.52 -4.37
N THR A 122 -18.00 10.31 -4.83
CA THR A 122 -19.01 9.51 -4.10
C THR A 122 -18.56 8.05 -3.96
N ALA A 123 -17.98 7.47 -5.02
CA ALA A 123 -17.43 6.12 -4.97
C ALA A 123 -16.25 6.02 -3.98
N VAL A 124 -15.35 7.01 -3.97
CA VAL A 124 -14.24 7.08 -3.00
C VAL A 124 -14.75 7.19 -1.55
N GLU A 125 -15.73 8.05 -1.29
CA GLU A 125 -16.34 8.23 0.05
C GLU A 125 -17.01 6.94 0.56
N THR A 126 -17.54 6.14 -0.36
CA THR A 126 -18.17 4.84 -0.06
C THR A 126 -17.18 3.67 -0.07
N GLY A 127 -15.88 3.95 -0.23
CA GLY A 127 -14.81 2.95 -0.31
C GLY A 127 -14.89 2.09 -1.56
N ASP A 128 -15.66 2.50 -2.56
CA ASP A 128 -15.93 1.76 -3.79
C ASP A 128 -14.99 2.16 -4.94
N ALA A 129 -14.10 3.13 -4.74
CA ALA A 129 -13.06 3.52 -5.70
C ALA A 129 -11.78 3.97 -4.99
N ASP A 130 -10.67 3.98 -5.72
CA ASP A 130 -9.36 4.43 -5.25
C ASP A 130 -9.33 5.95 -5.04
N PRO A 131 -9.02 6.46 -3.83
CA PRO A 131 -8.86 7.90 -3.60
C PRO A 131 -7.83 8.57 -4.53
N ARG A 132 -6.83 7.81 -4.99
CA ARG A 132 -5.76 8.32 -5.86
C ARG A 132 -6.24 8.47 -7.30
N HIS A 133 -7.22 7.67 -7.73
CA HIS A 133 -7.92 7.87 -9.00
C HIS A 133 -8.60 9.24 -9.03
N LEU A 134 -9.28 9.59 -7.93
CA LEU A 134 -9.93 10.90 -7.81
C LEU A 134 -8.91 12.04 -7.83
N ALA A 135 -7.80 11.89 -7.08
CA ALA A 135 -6.73 12.88 -7.06
C ALA A 135 -6.18 13.16 -8.46
N SER A 136 -5.84 12.10 -9.20
CA SER A 136 -5.28 12.23 -10.56
C SER A 136 -6.26 12.79 -11.56
N LEU A 137 -7.51 12.33 -11.52
CA LEU A 137 -8.51 12.84 -12.44
C LEU A 137 -8.80 14.33 -12.17
N THR A 138 -8.83 14.72 -10.89
CA THR A 138 -9.00 16.12 -10.46
C THR A 138 -7.85 16.99 -10.97
N ASP A 139 -6.61 16.58 -10.72
CA ASP A 139 -5.43 17.34 -11.12
C ASP A 139 -5.25 17.35 -12.64
N ARG A 140 -5.62 16.28 -13.37
CA ARG A 140 -5.66 16.30 -14.84
C ARG A 140 -6.68 17.31 -15.35
N VAL A 141 -7.92 17.30 -14.82
CA VAL A 141 -8.95 18.26 -15.25
C VAL A 141 -8.46 19.69 -15.04
N ALA A 142 -7.89 19.97 -13.88
CA ALA A 142 -7.30 21.26 -13.56
C ALA A 142 -6.15 21.60 -14.53
N ALA A 143 -5.25 20.65 -14.79
CA ALA A 143 -4.08 20.89 -15.63
C ALA A 143 -4.45 21.22 -17.09
N VAL A 144 -5.40 20.49 -17.67
CA VAL A 144 -5.93 20.78 -19.02
C VAL A 144 -6.63 22.14 -19.07
N ALA A 145 -7.25 22.57 -17.96
CA ALA A 145 -7.87 23.89 -17.85
C ALA A 145 -6.87 25.02 -17.49
N GLY A 146 -5.59 24.73 -17.28
CA GLY A 146 -4.59 25.71 -16.81
C GLY A 146 -4.83 26.18 -15.37
N GLU A 147 -5.57 25.40 -14.58
CA GLU A 147 -5.89 25.66 -13.18
C GLU A 147 -4.84 25.07 -12.23
N ARG A 148 -4.93 25.43 -10.96
CA ARG A 148 -4.02 24.93 -9.92
C ARG A 148 -4.37 23.50 -9.52
N GLN A 149 -3.34 22.70 -9.29
CA GLN A 149 -3.48 21.32 -8.84
C GLN A 149 -3.85 21.24 -7.36
N THR A 150 -4.60 20.20 -6.96
CA THR A 150 -4.93 19.92 -5.57
C THR A 150 -3.95 18.93 -4.94
N TYR A 151 -3.56 17.87 -5.63
CA TYR A 151 -2.75 16.79 -5.05
C TYR A 151 -1.32 16.75 -5.60
N GLY A 152 -1.02 17.58 -6.60
CA GLY A 152 0.27 17.62 -7.28
C GLY A 152 0.58 16.30 -7.98
N THR A 153 -0.41 15.67 -8.63
CA THR A 153 -0.19 14.40 -9.36
C THR A 153 0.39 14.60 -10.76
N ILE A 154 0.46 15.84 -11.24
CA ILE A 154 1.16 16.20 -12.49
C ILE A 154 2.47 16.90 -12.09
N ALA A 155 3.55 16.13 -12.10
CA ALA A 155 4.91 16.59 -11.84
C ALA A 155 5.86 16.15 -12.97
N ILE A 156 6.99 16.82 -13.08
CA ILE A 156 8.10 16.48 -13.98
C ILE A 156 9.40 16.39 -13.20
N LEU A 157 10.40 15.75 -13.78
CA LEU A 157 11.76 15.84 -13.25
C LEU A 157 12.44 17.09 -13.82
N ALA A 158 12.89 17.99 -12.94
CA ALA A 158 13.71 19.13 -13.33
C ALA A 158 15.15 18.70 -13.65
N GLU A 159 15.96 19.60 -14.21
CA GLU A 159 17.35 19.34 -14.59
C GLU A 159 18.25 18.95 -13.40
N ASP A 160 17.89 19.39 -12.19
CA ASP A 160 18.59 19.05 -10.94
C ASP A 160 18.19 17.69 -10.37
N GLY A 161 17.25 16.99 -11.01
CA GLY A 161 16.75 15.68 -10.57
C GLY A 161 15.66 15.77 -9.52
N GLU A 162 15.16 16.95 -9.18
CA GLU A 162 14.05 17.11 -8.24
C GLU A 162 12.70 17.19 -8.97
N PRO A 163 11.61 16.71 -8.36
CA PRO A 163 10.28 16.89 -8.92
C PRO A 163 9.86 18.37 -8.93
N GLU A 164 9.39 18.85 -10.07
CA GLU A 164 8.81 20.17 -10.25
C GLU A 164 7.35 20.06 -10.72
N PHE A 165 6.50 21.01 -10.32
CA PHE A 165 5.13 21.08 -10.80
C PHE A 165 5.01 22.05 -11.98
N PRO A 166 4.63 21.56 -13.17
CA PRO A 166 4.36 22.42 -14.32
C PRO A 166 3.26 23.47 -14.07
N LEU A 167 2.34 23.17 -13.13
CA LEU A 167 1.29 24.08 -12.67
C LEU A 167 1.29 24.18 -11.14
N PRO A 168 1.05 25.37 -10.56
CA PRO A 168 1.10 25.55 -9.11
C PRO A 168 0.11 24.66 -8.37
N VAL A 169 0.49 24.20 -7.18
CA VAL A 169 -0.37 23.44 -6.27
C VAL A 169 -1.10 24.36 -5.30
N ILE A 170 -2.34 24.01 -4.94
CA ILE A 170 -3.16 24.69 -3.93
C ILE A 170 -2.63 24.32 -2.53
N ASP A 171 -2.24 25.35 -1.78
CA ASP A 171 -1.76 25.22 -0.39
C ASP A 171 -0.61 24.21 -0.26
N ALA A 172 0.54 24.54 -0.85
CA ALA A 172 1.72 23.69 -0.88
C ALA A 172 2.18 23.23 0.51
N GLY A 173 1.95 24.03 1.57
CA GLY A 173 2.28 23.68 2.95
C GLY A 173 1.50 22.49 3.51
N ARG A 174 0.34 22.16 2.91
CA ARG A 174 -0.49 21.00 3.29
C ARG A 174 -0.45 19.86 2.28
N LEU A 175 0.34 19.98 1.22
CA LEU A 175 0.38 19.01 0.12
C LEU A 175 0.72 17.60 0.62
N GLU A 176 1.82 17.47 1.36
CA GLU A 176 2.29 16.18 1.87
C GLU A 176 1.30 15.53 2.82
N THR A 177 0.66 16.31 3.70
CA THR A 177 -0.40 15.82 4.57
C THR A 177 -1.59 15.30 3.75
N ARG A 178 -2.06 16.08 2.76
CA ARG A 178 -3.18 15.71 1.89
C ARG A 178 -2.88 14.44 1.09
N ARG A 179 -1.65 14.32 0.57
CA ARG A 179 -1.18 13.13 -0.16
C ARG A 179 -1.15 11.90 0.73
N ALA A 180 -0.57 12.01 1.93
CA ALA A 180 -0.50 10.92 2.89
C ALA A 180 -1.90 10.41 3.32
N GLU A 181 -2.88 11.30 3.50
CA GLU A 181 -4.28 10.93 3.87
C GLU A 181 -4.95 9.99 2.85
N ILE A 182 -4.62 10.15 1.56
CA ILE A 182 -5.18 9.34 0.47
C ILE A 182 -4.22 8.24 -0.01
N GLY A 183 -3.05 8.11 0.62
CA GLY A 183 -2.06 7.08 0.30
C GLY A 183 -1.24 7.37 -0.96
N LEU A 184 -1.12 8.65 -1.35
CA LEU A 184 -0.07 9.07 -2.30
C LEU A 184 1.28 9.14 -1.59
N PRO A 185 2.38 8.76 -2.26
CA PRO A 185 3.71 8.92 -1.71
C PRO A 185 4.07 10.41 -1.58
N PRO A 186 5.09 10.77 -0.79
CA PRO A 186 5.64 12.12 -0.84
C PRO A 186 6.12 12.47 -2.25
N VAL A 187 6.06 13.75 -2.63
CA VAL A 187 6.43 14.21 -3.98
C VAL A 187 7.87 13.79 -4.32
N ALA A 188 8.81 13.98 -3.39
CA ALA A 188 10.20 13.60 -3.57
C ALA A 188 10.40 12.08 -3.84
N ALA A 189 9.49 11.23 -3.36
CA ALA A 189 9.56 9.79 -3.60
C ALA A 189 9.13 9.41 -5.02
N GLU A 190 8.61 10.35 -5.82
CA GLU A 190 8.22 10.13 -7.21
C GLU A 190 9.37 10.34 -8.20
N ALA A 191 10.48 10.98 -7.79
CA ALA A 191 11.60 11.31 -8.67
C ALA A 191 12.13 10.10 -9.50
N PRO A 192 12.32 8.89 -8.93
CA PRO A 192 12.77 7.74 -9.71
C PRO A 192 11.81 7.34 -10.84
N TYR A 193 10.52 7.62 -10.67
CA TYR A 193 9.43 7.23 -11.59
C TYR A 193 9.14 8.31 -12.63
N LEU A 194 9.44 9.56 -12.30
CA LEU A 194 9.44 10.64 -13.29
C LEU A 194 10.63 10.49 -14.26
N ALA A 195 11.74 9.91 -13.80
CA ALA A 195 12.96 9.73 -14.59
C ALA A 195 12.85 8.62 -15.66
N ASP A 196 12.15 7.53 -15.37
CA ASP A 196 12.01 6.39 -16.27
C ASP A 196 10.75 6.46 -17.15
N GLY A 197 9.92 7.50 -16.96
CA GLY A 197 8.63 7.66 -17.63
C GLY A 197 7.55 6.69 -17.14
N SER A 198 7.84 5.90 -16.10
CA SER A 198 6.89 5.00 -15.46
C SER A 198 5.91 5.82 -14.64
N PHE A 199 4.71 6.06 -15.18
CA PHE A 199 3.68 6.83 -14.48
C PHE A 199 3.21 6.08 -13.21
N ILE A 200 3.77 6.44 -12.05
CA ILE A 200 3.42 5.82 -10.77
C ILE A 200 2.34 6.64 -10.04
N PRO A 201 1.25 5.99 -9.54
CA PRO A 201 0.93 4.56 -9.53
C PRO A 201 -0.42 4.31 -10.25
N TYR A 202 -0.50 4.45 -11.57
CA TYR A 202 -1.81 4.30 -12.21
C TYR A 202 -1.77 3.48 -13.49
N GLY A 203 -2.52 2.38 -13.53
CA GLY A 203 -2.58 1.46 -14.66
C GLY A 203 -2.65 -0.01 -14.24
N PRO A 204 -2.75 -0.93 -15.19
CA PRO A 204 -2.99 -2.36 -14.96
C PRO A 204 -1.81 -3.09 -14.29
N ASP A 205 -0.61 -2.49 -14.29
CA ASP A 205 0.61 -3.07 -13.71
C ASP A 205 0.76 -2.87 -12.19
N ARG A 206 -0.35 -2.57 -11.48
CA ARG A 206 -0.39 -2.37 -10.01
C ARG A 206 0.36 -3.44 -9.22
N GLY A 207 0.33 -4.68 -9.69
CA GLY A 207 0.94 -5.84 -9.02
C GLY A 207 2.46 -5.78 -8.88
N SER A 208 3.15 -4.95 -9.67
CA SER A 208 4.61 -4.81 -9.62
C SER A 208 5.09 -3.67 -8.69
N ASN A 209 4.20 -2.74 -8.34
CA ASN A 209 4.56 -1.56 -7.56
C ASN A 209 4.12 -1.69 -6.09
N PRO A 210 5.06 -1.82 -5.13
CA PRO A 210 4.73 -1.97 -3.71
C PRO A 210 4.04 -0.75 -3.10
N ILE A 211 4.08 0.42 -3.76
CA ILE A 211 3.39 1.65 -3.35
C ILE A 211 1.91 1.63 -3.81
N ASN A 212 1.53 0.72 -4.73
CA ASN A 212 0.25 0.73 -5.41
C ASN A 212 -0.76 -0.35 -4.97
N GLN A 213 -1.04 -0.47 -3.68
CA GLN A 213 -1.82 -1.60 -3.15
C GLN A 213 -3.28 -1.28 -2.81
N TRP A 214 -3.98 -0.48 -3.59
CA TRP A 214 -5.41 -0.26 -3.35
C TRP A 214 -6.28 -1.28 -4.13
N PRO A 215 -7.35 -1.84 -3.52
CA PRO A 215 -7.70 -1.71 -2.11
C PRO A 215 -6.78 -2.55 -1.22
N MET A 216 -6.29 -1.97 -0.14
CA MET A 216 -5.67 -2.75 0.93
C MET A 216 -6.79 -3.33 1.77
N VAL A 217 -6.75 -4.64 2.00
CA VAL A 217 -7.81 -5.34 2.73
C VAL A 217 -7.28 -6.03 3.98
N VAL A 218 -8.04 -5.92 5.06
CA VAL A 218 -7.88 -6.76 6.25
C VAL A 218 -9.03 -7.76 6.28
N GLU A 219 -8.70 -9.05 6.31
CA GLU A 219 -9.68 -10.12 6.17
C GLU A 219 -9.99 -10.82 7.50
N GLY A 220 -11.27 -11.12 7.71
CA GLY A 220 -11.75 -11.86 8.89
C GLY A 220 -12.01 -10.97 10.10
N HIS A 221 -13.11 -11.26 10.81
CA HIS A 221 -13.60 -10.39 11.89
C HIS A 221 -12.58 -10.13 13.01
N VAL A 222 -11.76 -11.11 13.40
CA VAL A 222 -10.71 -10.90 14.42
C VAL A 222 -9.70 -9.86 13.96
N SER A 223 -9.20 -9.98 12.73
CA SER A 223 -8.26 -9.03 12.15
C SER A 223 -8.88 -7.65 11.97
N VAL A 224 -10.14 -7.58 11.52
CA VAL A 224 -10.86 -6.31 11.34
C VAL A 224 -11.12 -5.61 12.66
N GLU A 225 -11.51 -6.36 13.70
CA GLU A 225 -11.66 -5.83 15.05
C GLU A 225 -10.32 -5.29 15.57
N ALA A 226 -9.22 -6.02 15.37
CA ALA A 226 -7.89 -5.57 15.77
C ALA A 226 -7.43 -4.31 15.01
N ALA A 227 -7.71 -4.21 13.70
CA ALA A 227 -7.40 -3.03 12.90
C ALA A 227 -8.17 -1.80 13.39
N LEU A 228 -9.45 -1.96 13.72
CA LEU A 228 -10.23 -0.90 14.36
C LEU A 228 -9.63 -0.55 15.72
N GLU A 229 -9.38 -1.53 16.59
CA GLU A 229 -8.91 -1.32 17.96
C GLU A 229 -7.56 -0.62 18.01
N GLY A 230 -6.57 -1.12 17.27
CA GLY A 230 -5.21 -0.60 17.26
C GLY A 230 -5.07 0.80 16.68
N GLY A 231 -5.91 1.19 15.71
CA GLY A 231 -5.90 2.55 15.15
C GLY A 231 -4.58 2.94 14.47
N VAL A 232 -3.75 1.96 14.11
CA VAL A 232 -2.45 2.14 13.45
C VAL A 232 -2.57 2.44 11.94
N ARG A 233 -3.78 2.29 11.40
CA ARG A 233 -4.14 2.63 10.02
C ARG A 233 -5.59 3.15 9.98
N HIS A 234 -5.92 3.89 8.93
CA HIS A 234 -7.29 4.36 8.72
C HIS A 234 -8.16 3.23 8.15
N VAL A 235 -9.24 2.87 8.84
CA VAL A 235 -10.25 1.93 8.34
C VAL A 235 -11.35 2.75 7.64
N ARG A 236 -11.42 2.66 6.31
CA ARG A 236 -12.34 3.47 5.50
C ARG A 236 -13.75 2.93 5.56
N ARG A 237 -13.91 1.64 5.30
CA ARG A 237 -15.20 0.94 5.23
C ARG A 237 -15.02 -0.51 5.62
N ILE A 238 -16.09 -1.12 6.11
CA ILE A 238 -16.16 -2.55 6.38
C ILE A 238 -17.23 -3.14 5.49
N TRP A 239 -16.93 -4.21 4.80
CA TRP A 239 -17.89 -4.93 3.97
C TRP A 239 -18.17 -6.29 4.57
N ALA A 240 -19.44 -6.63 4.72
CA ALA A 240 -19.85 -7.91 5.29
C ALA A 240 -21.02 -8.53 4.53
N ALA A 241 -20.94 -9.83 4.29
CA ALA A 241 -22.01 -10.57 3.61
C ALA A 241 -23.29 -10.64 4.46
N ARG A 242 -23.12 -10.74 5.78
CA ARG A 242 -24.22 -10.77 6.76
C ARG A 242 -23.87 -9.90 7.97
N PRO A 243 -23.98 -8.56 7.87
CA PRO A 243 -23.57 -7.65 8.94
C PRO A 243 -24.26 -7.93 10.29
N GLY A 244 -25.48 -8.47 10.28
CA GLY A 244 -26.26 -8.82 11.47
C GLY A 244 -25.88 -10.11 12.19
N ASP A 245 -24.92 -10.89 11.68
CA ASP A 245 -24.48 -12.15 12.30
C ASP A 245 -24.03 -11.95 13.75
N ARG A 246 -24.40 -12.86 14.66
CA ARG A 246 -24.08 -12.76 16.10
C ARG A 246 -22.57 -12.70 16.36
N ARG A 247 -21.76 -13.38 15.53
CA ARG A 247 -20.29 -13.35 15.67
C ARG A 247 -19.68 -11.97 15.41
N PHE A 248 -20.40 -11.06 14.73
CA PHE A 248 -19.96 -9.69 14.47
C PHE A 248 -20.48 -8.68 15.51
N ALA A 249 -20.98 -9.13 16.66
CA ALA A 249 -21.50 -8.22 17.69
C ALA A 249 -20.44 -7.23 18.20
N ARG A 250 -19.22 -7.71 18.48
CA ARG A 250 -18.08 -6.88 18.91
C ARG A 250 -17.64 -5.95 17.78
N LEU A 251 -17.42 -6.48 16.58
CA LEU A 251 -17.16 -5.70 15.37
C LEU A 251 -18.15 -4.53 15.17
N ARG A 252 -19.47 -4.78 15.27
CA ARG A 252 -20.49 -3.72 15.12
C ARG A 252 -20.39 -2.65 16.22
N ALA A 253 -20.08 -3.03 17.44
CA ALA A 253 -19.91 -2.08 18.54
C ALA A 253 -18.69 -1.18 18.29
N LEU A 254 -17.56 -1.79 17.92
CA LEU A 254 -16.31 -1.08 17.65
C LEU A 254 -16.40 -0.20 16.41
N ALA A 255 -17.06 -0.67 15.34
CA ALA A 255 -17.31 0.13 14.15
C ALA A 255 -18.15 1.38 14.47
N ARG A 256 -19.18 1.25 15.32
CA ARG A 256 -19.97 2.41 15.80
C ARG A 256 -19.13 3.39 16.61
N GLU A 257 -18.30 2.88 17.52
CA GLU A 257 -17.41 3.71 18.34
C GLU A 257 -16.41 4.50 17.47
N ARG A 258 -15.89 3.87 16.41
CA ARG A 258 -14.93 4.49 15.49
C ARG A 258 -15.58 5.27 14.33
N GLY A 259 -16.92 5.32 14.26
CA GLY A 259 -17.63 5.99 13.18
C GLY A 259 -17.48 5.33 11.81
N VAL A 260 -17.14 4.04 11.75
CA VAL A 260 -16.92 3.29 10.50
C VAL A 260 -18.21 2.56 10.11
N VAL A 261 -18.62 2.74 8.85
CA VAL A 261 -19.82 2.09 8.29
C VAL A 261 -19.53 0.64 7.91
N ILE A 262 -20.47 -0.26 8.22
CA ILE A 262 -20.48 -1.65 7.76
C ILE A 262 -21.52 -1.79 6.66
N ASP A 263 -21.06 -1.94 5.41
CA ASP A 263 -21.92 -2.09 4.25
C ASP A 263 -22.23 -3.58 3.98
N PRO A 264 -23.51 -3.95 3.74
CA PRO A 264 -23.86 -5.27 3.25
C PRO A 264 -23.44 -5.40 1.77
N VAL A 265 -22.69 -6.46 1.43
CA VAL A 265 -22.30 -6.77 0.05
C VAL A 265 -22.46 -8.27 -0.23
N PRO A 266 -22.56 -8.73 -1.49
CA PRO A 266 -22.51 -10.15 -1.82
C PRO A 266 -21.23 -10.83 -1.32
N ALA A 267 -21.29 -12.13 -1.04
CA ALA A 267 -20.13 -12.87 -0.55
C ALA A 267 -19.02 -12.95 -1.61
N GLU A 268 -19.42 -13.01 -2.87
CA GLU A 268 -18.56 -13.05 -4.05
C GLU A 268 -17.71 -11.78 -4.15
N THR A 269 -18.30 -10.60 -3.93
CA THR A 269 -17.58 -9.32 -3.89
C THR A 269 -16.47 -9.31 -2.83
N ILE A 270 -16.69 -9.99 -1.70
CA ILE A 270 -15.67 -10.14 -0.66
C ILE A 270 -14.60 -11.14 -1.09
N SER A 271 -15.00 -12.26 -1.69
CA SER A 271 -14.07 -13.29 -2.17
C SER A 271 -13.16 -12.80 -3.29
N ASP A 272 -13.63 -11.88 -4.15
CA ASP A 272 -12.85 -11.30 -5.24
C ASP A 272 -11.71 -10.39 -4.73
N LEU A 273 -11.86 -9.80 -3.54
CA LEU A 273 -10.83 -8.96 -2.91
C LEU A 273 -9.96 -9.71 -1.90
N ALA A 274 -10.46 -10.83 -1.35
CA ALA A 274 -9.75 -11.60 -0.34
C ALA A 274 -8.66 -12.49 -0.96
N SER A 275 -7.53 -12.61 -0.28
CA SER A 275 -6.41 -13.47 -0.70
C SER A 275 -6.71 -14.97 -0.58
N GLY A 276 -7.78 -15.35 0.12
CA GLY A 276 -8.20 -16.75 0.25
C GLY A 276 -9.57 -16.91 0.91
N ARG A 277 -10.04 -18.14 1.11
CA ARG A 277 -11.44 -18.42 1.54
C ARG A 277 -11.72 -18.23 3.04
N SER A 278 -10.73 -17.79 3.81
CA SER A 278 -10.81 -17.69 5.28
C SER A 278 -11.31 -16.34 5.81
N HIS A 279 -11.70 -15.42 4.91
CA HIS A 279 -12.25 -14.10 5.25
C HIS A 279 -13.54 -14.15 6.09
N GLY A 280 -14.23 -15.29 6.14
CA GLY A 280 -15.39 -15.48 7.01
C GLY A 280 -16.58 -14.55 6.68
N GLY A 281 -16.62 -14.01 5.46
CA GLY A 281 -17.66 -13.11 4.99
C GLY A 281 -17.55 -11.66 5.48
N VAL A 282 -16.35 -11.22 5.89
CA VAL A 282 -16.09 -9.82 6.26
C VAL A 282 -14.67 -9.38 5.90
N ILE A 283 -14.55 -8.17 5.38
CA ILE A 283 -13.28 -7.49 5.12
C ILE A 283 -13.38 -6.02 5.56
N ALA A 284 -12.24 -5.41 5.83
CA ALA A 284 -12.12 -3.97 5.97
C ALA A 284 -11.21 -3.40 4.87
N LEU A 285 -11.67 -2.33 4.24
CA LEU A 285 -10.86 -1.53 3.32
C LEU A 285 -10.06 -0.54 4.16
N VAL A 286 -8.73 -0.62 4.08
CA VAL A 286 -7.83 0.12 4.94
C VAL A 286 -6.85 0.98 4.15
N GLY A 287 -6.27 1.97 4.83
CA GLY A 287 -5.09 2.68 4.33
C GLY A 287 -3.77 2.01 4.73
N PRO A 288 -2.65 2.59 4.28
CA PRO A 288 -1.34 2.19 4.76
C PRO A 288 -1.25 2.38 6.28
N ARG A 289 -0.39 1.59 6.92
CA ARG A 289 -0.02 1.76 8.32
C ARG A 289 0.75 3.06 8.48
N ARG A 290 0.46 3.77 9.57
CA ARG A 290 1.27 4.91 9.97
C ARG A 290 2.63 4.41 10.48
N GLU A 291 3.68 4.71 9.73
CA GLU A 291 5.04 4.42 10.17
C GLU A 291 5.42 5.24 11.40
N ARG A 292 6.20 4.63 12.30
CA ARG A 292 6.65 5.25 13.54
C ARG A 292 8.15 5.00 13.70
N SER A 293 8.88 6.01 14.14
CA SER A 293 10.30 5.86 14.48
C SER A 293 10.47 5.10 15.80
N VAL A 294 11.63 4.47 15.98
CA VAL A 294 12.00 3.79 17.24
C VAL A 294 11.83 4.72 18.45
N GLY A 295 12.33 5.96 18.36
CA GLY A 295 12.21 6.93 19.45
C GLY A 295 10.76 7.24 19.83
N THR A 296 9.85 7.33 18.85
CA THR A 296 8.42 7.60 19.09
C THR A 296 7.73 6.45 19.82
N VAL A 297 8.10 5.21 19.53
CA VAL A 297 7.53 4.03 20.18
C VAL A 297 8.12 3.85 21.59
N LEU A 298 9.44 4.04 21.74
CA LEU A 298 10.10 3.94 23.03
C LEU A 298 9.57 4.96 24.07
N ALA A 299 9.22 6.17 23.62
CA ALA A 299 8.61 7.18 24.49
C ALA A 299 7.20 6.80 25.01
N GLU A 300 6.50 5.89 24.32
CA GLU A 300 5.17 5.41 24.72
C GLU A 300 5.26 4.25 25.73
N VAL A 301 6.17 3.31 25.51
CA VAL A 301 6.25 2.08 26.32
C VAL A 301 7.09 2.21 27.59
N GLY A 302 8.10 3.09 27.59
CA GLY A 302 8.94 3.39 28.75
C GLY A 302 10.20 2.52 28.88
N GLU A 303 10.99 2.79 29.93
CA GLU A 303 12.33 2.21 30.12
C GLU A 303 12.35 0.78 30.70
N ARG A 304 11.25 0.34 31.34
CA ARG A 304 11.11 -1.02 31.91
C ARG A 304 10.25 -1.92 31.03
N SER A 305 10.50 -1.86 29.72
CA SER A 305 9.75 -2.60 28.70
C SER A 305 10.58 -3.74 28.10
N LEU A 306 9.87 -4.74 27.57
CA LEU A 306 10.42 -5.74 26.67
C LEU A 306 10.16 -5.31 25.22
N ILE A 307 11.24 -5.07 24.49
CA ILE A 307 11.23 -4.69 23.08
C ILE A 307 11.88 -5.80 22.28
N VAL A 308 11.20 -6.30 21.26
CA VAL A 308 11.75 -7.35 20.40
C VAL A 308 11.91 -6.83 18.99
N MET A 309 13.07 -7.09 18.41
CA MET A 309 13.34 -6.84 17.00
C MET A 309 13.38 -8.15 16.23
N LEU A 310 12.58 -8.22 15.17
CA LEU A 310 12.62 -9.31 14.20
C LEU A 310 13.36 -8.80 12.95
N ASP A 311 14.58 -9.27 12.72
CA ASP A 311 15.38 -8.88 11.54
C ASP A 311 15.72 -10.10 10.68
N GLY A 312 15.21 -10.13 9.45
CA GLY A 312 15.53 -11.18 8.48
C GLY A 312 14.46 -12.25 8.28
N ILE A 313 13.26 -12.12 8.86
CA ILE A 313 12.12 -12.97 8.48
C ILE A 313 11.66 -12.58 7.07
N GLU A 314 11.54 -13.57 6.19
CA GLU A 314 11.20 -13.36 4.78
C GLU A 314 9.79 -13.80 4.42
N ASP A 315 9.28 -14.82 5.10
CA ASP A 315 7.92 -15.31 4.91
C ASP A 315 6.92 -14.52 5.80
N PRO A 316 5.87 -13.90 5.22
CA PRO A 316 4.91 -13.11 5.96
C PRO A 316 4.06 -13.94 6.93
N PHE A 317 3.86 -15.23 6.66
CA PHE A 317 3.11 -16.10 7.57
C PHE A 317 3.90 -16.37 8.85
N ASN A 318 5.19 -16.70 8.72
CA ASN A 318 6.11 -16.86 9.85
C ASN A 318 6.26 -15.56 10.64
N PHE A 319 6.36 -14.41 9.97
CA PHE A 319 6.36 -13.10 10.64
C PHE A 319 5.09 -12.91 11.47
N GLY A 320 3.91 -13.16 10.89
CA GLY A 320 2.64 -13.06 11.62
C GLY A 320 2.55 -14.01 12.83
N GLN A 321 3.04 -15.26 12.71
CA GLN A 321 3.09 -16.19 13.85
C GLN A 321 4.04 -15.70 14.96
N ALA A 322 5.20 -15.17 14.59
CA ALA A 322 6.14 -14.58 15.55
C ALA A 322 5.49 -13.41 16.30
N VAL A 323 4.86 -12.49 15.57
CA VAL A 323 4.15 -11.33 16.15
C VAL A 323 3.04 -11.77 17.10
N ARG A 324 2.28 -12.82 16.74
CA ARG A 324 1.25 -13.38 17.63
C ARG A 324 1.83 -13.86 18.94
N ALA A 325 2.92 -14.63 18.87
CA ALA A 325 3.55 -15.20 20.05
C ALA A 325 4.12 -14.09 20.94
N LEU A 326 4.83 -13.12 20.36
CA LEU A 326 5.39 -11.97 21.09
C LEU A 326 4.31 -11.13 21.76
N TYR A 327 3.22 -10.81 21.05
CA TYR A 327 2.09 -10.09 21.63
C TYR A 327 1.45 -10.87 22.78
N ALA A 328 1.23 -12.18 22.61
CA ALA A 328 0.68 -13.04 23.65
C ALA A 328 1.60 -13.18 24.88
N ALA A 329 2.92 -13.08 24.67
CA ALA A 329 3.91 -13.09 25.74
C ALA A 329 4.00 -11.75 26.51
N GLY A 330 3.34 -10.69 26.03
CA GLY A 330 3.36 -9.39 26.70
C GLY A 330 4.49 -8.45 26.27
N VAL A 331 5.14 -8.74 25.13
CA VAL A 331 6.12 -7.82 24.51
C VAL A 331 5.47 -6.46 24.28
N ASN A 332 6.11 -5.40 24.78
CA ASN A 332 5.53 -4.06 24.77
C ASN A 332 5.63 -3.39 23.40
N ALA A 333 6.69 -3.65 22.64
CA ALA A 333 6.82 -3.17 21.27
C ALA A 333 7.67 -4.07 20.39
N LEU A 334 7.38 -3.98 19.09
CA LEU A 334 8.11 -4.62 18.01
C LEU A 334 8.97 -3.59 17.27
N VAL A 335 10.18 -3.98 16.88
CA VAL A 335 11.00 -3.23 15.91
C VAL A 335 11.18 -4.08 14.65
N VAL A 336 10.99 -3.47 13.49
CA VAL A 336 11.18 -4.11 12.18
C VAL A 336 12.00 -3.22 11.26
N ARG A 337 12.56 -3.82 10.21
CA ARG A 337 13.32 -3.10 9.16
C ARG A 337 12.67 -3.10 7.79
N ARG A 338 11.52 -3.77 7.67
CA ARG A 338 10.79 -3.87 6.43
C ARG A 338 9.31 -3.69 6.66
N SER A 339 8.66 -3.10 5.67
CA SER A 339 7.22 -3.01 5.58
C SER A 339 6.63 -4.35 5.11
N TRP A 340 5.43 -4.66 5.61
CA TRP A 340 4.64 -5.84 5.25
C TRP A 340 3.29 -5.48 4.60
N GLU A 341 3.15 -4.26 4.08
CA GLU A 341 1.89 -3.80 3.46
C GLU A 341 1.43 -4.73 2.34
N THR A 342 2.36 -5.21 1.48
CA THR A 342 2.10 -6.16 0.37
C THR A 342 1.48 -7.48 0.82
N ALA A 343 1.67 -7.83 2.10
CA ALA A 343 1.26 -9.10 2.67
C ALA A 343 0.34 -8.92 3.88
N ILE A 344 -0.32 -7.76 4.00
CA ILE A 344 -1.17 -7.40 5.14
C ILE A 344 -2.16 -8.51 5.48
N SER A 345 -2.93 -9.04 4.52
CA SER A 345 -3.91 -10.11 4.73
C SER A 345 -3.28 -11.37 5.35
N THR A 346 -2.06 -11.72 4.92
CA THR A 346 -1.34 -12.88 5.45
C THR A 346 -0.85 -12.62 6.87
N VAL A 347 -0.25 -11.45 7.11
CA VAL A 347 0.31 -11.06 8.41
C VAL A 347 -0.80 -10.90 9.46
N THR A 348 -1.89 -10.20 9.16
CA THR A 348 -2.99 -9.99 10.12
C THR A 348 -3.70 -11.30 10.44
N ARG A 349 -3.90 -12.17 9.45
CA ARG A 349 -4.51 -13.49 9.65
C ARG A 349 -3.62 -14.42 10.47
N ALA A 350 -2.33 -14.54 10.11
CA ALA A 350 -1.38 -15.37 10.84
C ALA A 350 -1.20 -14.87 12.28
N SER A 351 -1.20 -13.54 12.48
CA SER A 351 -1.05 -12.93 13.79
C SER A 351 -2.34 -12.90 14.63
N ALA A 352 -3.48 -13.31 14.06
CA ALA A 352 -4.81 -13.11 14.64
C ALA A 352 -5.05 -11.64 15.06
N GLY A 353 -4.60 -10.69 14.22
CA GLY A 353 -4.74 -9.25 14.44
C GLY A 353 -3.67 -8.63 15.35
N ALA A 354 -2.80 -9.42 15.99
CA ALA A 354 -1.78 -8.89 16.91
C ALA A 354 -0.85 -7.86 16.23
N SER A 355 -0.59 -7.98 14.92
CA SER A 355 0.18 -6.99 14.16
C SER A 355 -0.45 -5.59 14.13
N GLU A 356 -1.77 -5.50 14.29
CA GLU A 356 -2.48 -4.22 14.35
C GLU A 356 -2.49 -3.64 15.77
N LEU A 357 -2.26 -4.46 16.79
CA LEU A 357 -2.35 -4.09 18.20
C LEU A 357 -0.98 -3.75 18.82
N ILE A 358 0.08 -4.49 18.47
CA ILE A 358 1.41 -4.28 19.05
C ILE A 358 2.03 -2.97 18.53
N PRO A 359 2.48 -2.04 19.42
CA PRO A 359 3.26 -0.89 19.01
C PRO A 359 4.47 -1.35 18.18
N THR A 360 4.61 -0.80 16.97
CA THR A 360 5.66 -1.24 16.04
C THR A 360 6.41 -0.03 15.50
N ALA A 361 7.75 -0.10 15.53
CA ALA A 361 8.64 0.89 14.96
C ALA A 361 9.38 0.36 13.72
N MET A 362 9.64 1.26 12.77
CA MET A 362 10.59 1.02 11.67
C MET A 362 11.97 1.52 12.08
N ALA A 363 13.00 0.70 11.87
CA ALA A 363 14.40 1.05 12.09
C ALA A 363 15.21 0.91 10.80
N SER A 364 16.24 1.73 10.62
CA SER A 364 17.16 1.62 9.48
C SER A 364 18.15 0.46 9.66
N SER A 365 18.57 0.21 10.90
CA SER A 365 19.45 -0.89 11.30
C SER A 365 19.14 -1.42 12.70
N ALA A 366 19.65 -2.61 13.02
CA ALA A 366 19.55 -3.17 14.36
C ALA A 366 20.35 -2.34 15.38
N GLU A 367 21.54 -1.87 14.98
CA GLU A 367 22.42 -1.04 15.80
C GLU A 367 21.75 0.28 16.19
N GLU A 368 21.04 0.93 15.28
CA GLU A 368 20.27 2.15 15.56
C GLU A 368 19.23 1.91 16.66
N ALA A 369 18.44 0.84 16.52
CA ALA A 369 17.39 0.49 17.46
C ALA A 369 17.97 0.15 18.85
N ALA A 370 19.03 -0.66 18.89
CA ALA A 370 19.71 -1.02 20.13
C ALA A 370 20.31 0.20 20.83
N MET A 371 20.97 1.11 20.10
CA MET A 371 21.48 2.36 20.66
C MET A 371 20.36 3.24 21.24
N ALA A 372 19.19 3.30 20.58
CA ALA A 372 18.05 4.03 21.11
C ALA A 372 17.55 3.45 22.44
N CYS A 373 17.47 2.12 22.56
CA CYS A 373 17.09 1.43 23.79
C CYS A 373 18.14 1.64 24.91
N ARG A 374 19.44 1.57 24.58
CA ARG A 374 20.54 1.83 25.53
C ARG A 374 20.48 3.24 26.14
N ARG A 375 20.09 4.24 25.35
CA ARG A 375 19.91 5.62 25.85
C ARG A 375 18.80 5.73 26.90
N LEU A 376 17.87 4.78 26.95
CA LEU A 376 16.85 4.65 27.99
C LEU A 376 17.27 3.69 29.11
N GLY A 377 18.54 3.28 29.17
CA GLY A 377 19.06 2.39 30.21
C GLY A 377 18.68 0.92 30.04
N MET A 378 18.15 0.52 28.88
CA MET A 378 17.77 -0.87 28.60
C MET A 378 19.01 -1.71 28.27
N ARG A 379 18.98 -2.98 28.68
CA ARG A 379 19.97 -3.98 28.26
C ARG A 379 19.68 -4.45 26.84
N VAL A 380 20.71 -4.80 26.09
CA VAL A 380 20.62 -5.31 24.72
C VAL A 380 21.03 -6.77 24.69
N ALA A 381 20.10 -7.64 24.29
CA ALA A 381 20.33 -9.05 24.07
C ALA A 381 20.21 -9.40 22.58
N CYS A 382 20.86 -10.50 22.17
CA CYS A 382 20.63 -11.12 20.88
C CYS A 382 20.51 -12.65 21.01
N ALA A 383 19.61 -13.23 20.22
CA ALA A 383 19.44 -14.67 20.09
C ALA A 383 20.43 -15.24 19.07
N VAL A 384 21.33 -16.11 19.51
CA VAL A 384 22.38 -16.74 18.69
C VAL A 384 22.54 -18.21 19.04
N ALA A 385 23.09 -18.99 18.11
CA ALA A 385 23.36 -20.43 18.28
C ALA A 385 24.87 -20.70 18.49
N THR A 386 25.59 -19.81 19.18
CA THR A 386 27.02 -19.96 19.41
C THR A 386 27.31 -20.56 20.79
N ASP A 387 28.39 -21.35 20.91
CA ASP A 387 28.75 -22.06 22.15
C ASP A 387 29.08 -21.11 23.32
N ASP A 388 29.48 -19.87 23.03
CA ASP A 388 29.78 -18.83 24.01
C ASP A 388 28.53 -18.08 24.51
N ALA A 389 27.34 -18.38 23.98
CA ALA A 389 26.08 -17.82 24.45
C ALA A 389 25.53 -18.57 25.67
N THR A 390 24.92 -17.82 26.59
CA THR A 390 24.33 -18.36 27.82
C THR A 390 22.98 -19.00 27.51
N GLU A 391 22.65 -20.09 28.21
CA GLU A 391 21.33 -20.70 28.12
C GLU A 391 20.24 -19.68 28.48
N LEU A 392 19.18 -19.64 27.68
CA LEU A 392 18.07 -18.72 27.90
C LEU A 392 17.48 -18.88 29.30
N SER A 393 17.32 -20.13 29.77
CA SER A 393 16.79 -20.46 31.10
C SER A 393 17.71 -20.08 32.27
N GLU A 394 18.97 -19.73 31.99
CA GLU A 394 19.95 -19.32 33.00
C GLU A 394 20.24 -17.82 32.96
N THR A 395 19.62 -17.10 32.02
CA THR A 395 19.86 -15.67 31.82
C THR A 395 18.83 -14.84 32.57
N ASP A 396 19.27 -13.83 33.31
CA ASP A 396 18.37 -12.82 33.89
C ASP A 396 17.86 -11.87 32.80
N LEU A 397 16.62 -12.07 32.37
CA LEU A 397 15.94 -11.25 31.35
C LEU A 397 15.09 -10.11 31.94
N THR A 398 15.11 -9.91 33.26
CA THR A 398 14.21 -8.95 33.93
C THR A 398 14.55 -7.47 33.66
N GLY A 399 13.59 -6.57 33.87
CA GLY A 399 13.80 -5.12 33.68
C GLY A 399 13.70 -4.68 32.22
N GLY A 400 14.31 -3.55 31.88
CA GLY A 400 14.28 -3.02 30.51
C GLY A 400 15.17 -3.81 29.58
N LEU A 401 14.59 -4.45 28.56
CA LEU A 401 15.29 -5.36 27.67
C LEU A 401 14.91 -5.12 26.21
N PHE A 402 15.92 -4.98 25.35
CA PHE A 402 15.80 -5.09 23.91
C PHE A 402 16.39 -6.43 23.46
N VAL A 403 15.64 -7.21 22.69
CA VAL A 403 16.12 -8.50 22.14
C VAL A 403 16.07 -8.50 20.63
N LEU A 404 17.21 -8.74 19.99
CA LEU A 404 17.28 -9.00 18.56
C LEU A 404 17.16 -10.50 18.26
N ILE A 405 16.22 -10.85 17.41
CA ILE A 405 16.04 -12.21 16.88
C ILE A 405 16.26 -12.16 15.36
N GLY A 406 17.29 -12.89 14.92
CA GLY A 406 17.66 -12.99 13.52
C GLY A 406 16.76 -13.94 12.71
N GLY A 407 16.71 -13.71 11.41
CA GLY A 407 16.04 -14.56 10.43
C GLY A 407 16.79 -15.86 10.17
N GLU A 408 16.09 -16.84 9.62
CA GLU A 408 16.56 -18.23 9.48
C GLU A 408 17.83 -18.37 8.63
N ARG A 409 18.04 -17.47 7.65
CA ARG A 409 19.19 -17.57 6.72
C ARG A 409 20.44 -16.83 7.19
N ARG A 410 20.26 -15.62 7.71
CA ARG A 410 21.37 -14.69 8.02
C ARG A 410 21.72 -14.65 9.51
N GLY A 411 20.79 -15.07 10.38
CA GLY A 411 20.93 -14.92 11.82
C GLY A 411 21.17 -13.47 12.22
N VAL A 412 21.86 -13.28 13.34
CA VAL A 412 22.30 -11.96 13.83
C VAL A 412 23.68 -11.63 13.26
N THR A 413 23.89 -10.39 12.82
CA THR A 413 25.18 -9.96 12.29
C THR A 413 26.27 -10.03 13.36
N ARG A 414 27.48 -10.45 12.97
CA ARG A 414 28.62 -10.54 13.90
C ARG A 414 28.89 -9.21 14.63
N SER A 415 28.78 -8.09 13.92
CA SER A 415 28.95 -6.74 14.49
C SER A 415 27.99 -6.48 15.64
N PHE A 416 26.75 -6.96 15.54
CA PHE A 416 25.75 -6.79 16.58
C PHE A 416 26.01 -7.73 17.76
N VAL A 417 26.38 -8.99 17.50
CA VAL A 417 26.73 -9.97 18.53
C VAL A 417 27.86 -9.46 19.43
N GLU A 418 28.89 -8.85 18.85
CA GLU A 418 30.03 -8.28 19.58
C GLU A 418 29.64 -7.06 20.45
N GLN A 419 28.53 -6.40 20.14
CA GLN A 419 28.02 -5.21 20.85
C GLN A 419 26.88 -5.51 21.83
N ALA A 420 26.34 -6.73 21.86
CA ALA A 420 25.25 -7.10 22.75
C ALA A 420 25.75 -7.26 24.20
N ASP A 421 24.94 -6.82 25.18
CA ASP A 421 25.22 -7.05 26.60
C ASP A 421 25.04 -8.53 26.96
N LEU A 422 24.04 -9.17 26.33
CA LEU A 422 23.66 -10.55 26.56
C LEU A 422 23.60 -11.32 25.23
N ARG A 423 24.24 -12.49 25.20
CA ARG A 423 24.12 -13.46 24.10
C ARG A 423 23.36 -14.65 24.64
N VAL A 424 22.15 -14.88 24.16
CA VAL A 424 21.28 -15.95 24.64
C VAL A 424 21.10 -17.01 23.57
N ARG A 425 21.08 -18.27 23.99
CA ARG A 425 20.78 -19.42 23.12
C ARG A 425 19.67 -20.28 23.70
N ILE A 426 18.91 -20.92 22.83
CA ILE A 426 17.91 -21.92 23.24
C ILE A 426 18.62 -23.28 23.27
N GLY A 427 18.72 -23.89 24.45
CA GLY A 427 19.32 -25.21 24.63
C GLY A 427 18.54 -26.31 23.90
N TYR A 428 19.23 -27.10 23.09
CA TYR A 428 18.64 -28.25 22.40
C TYR A 428 18.97 -29.54 23.13
N GLY A 429 17.95 -30.34 23.41
CA GLY A 429 18.12 -31.65 24.08
C GLY A 429 18.73 -32.76 23.21
N ARG A 430 19.21 -32.44 21.99
CA ARG A 430 19.80 -33.39 21.03
C ARG A 430 21.01 -32.75 20.34
N ASP A 431 22.13 -33.47 20.28
CA ASP A 431 23.41 -33.00 19.71
C ASP A 431 23.36 -32.56 18.24
N ARG A 432 22.35 -33.01 17.47
CA ARG A 432 22.16 -32.68 16.05
C ARG A 432 20.72 -32.26 15.76
N ALA A 433 20.12 -31.47 16.66
CA ALA A 433 18.81 -30.90 16.40
C ALA A 433 18.88 -29.85 15.27
N PRO A 434 17.90 -29.85 14.34
CA PRO A 434 17.79 -28.77 13.36
C PRO A 434 17.48 -27.46 14.08
N GLU A 435 17.97 -26.35 13.53
CA GLU A 435 17.68 -25.02 14.06
C GLU A 435 16.18 -24.72 14.04
N LEU A 436 15.70 -24.13 15.13
CA LEU A 436 14.32 -23.68 15.25
C LEU A 436 14.06 -22.50 14.30
N GLY A 437 12.91 -22.51 13.64
CA GLY A 437 12.45 -21.37 12.86
C GLY A 437 12.25 -20.13 13.73
N THR A 438 12.38 -18.94 13.13
CA THR A 438 12.41 -17.67 13.87
C THR A 438 11.14 -17.44 14.68
N ALA A 439 9.97 -17.86 14.18
CA ALA A 439 8.70 -17.75 14.92
C ALA A 439 8.68 -18.58 16.21
N THR A 440 9.25 -19.79 16.18
CA THR A 440 9.34 -20.66 17.37
C THR A 440 10.34 -20.07 18.37
N SER A 441 11.49 -19.59 17.90
CA SER A 441 12.48 -18.92 18.74
C SER A 441 11.91 -17.66 19.39
N ALA A 442 11.16 -16.85 18.64
CA ALA A 442 10.46 -15.68 19.16
C ALA A 442 9.44 -16.04 20.25
N ALA A 443 8.71 -17.15 20.08
CA ALA A 443 7.79 -17.62 21.12
C ALA A 443 8.54 -18.01 22.40
N ILE A 444 9.57 -18.85 22.30
CA ILE A 444 10.34 -19.33 23.45
C ILE A 444 10.99 -18.16 24.20
N ILE A 445 11.65 -17.26 23.47
CA ILE A 445 12.29 -16.07 24.06
C ILE A 445 11.25 -15.14 24.67
N GLY A 446 10.15 -14.89 23.98
CA GLY A 446 9.11 -13.99 24.46
C GLY A 446 8.47 -14.46 25.76
N PHE A 447 8.19 -15.76 25.91
CA PHE A 447 7.56 -16.32 27.11
C PHE A 447 8.52 -16.54 28.29
N GLU A 448 9.84 -16.52 28.05
CA GLU A 448 10.86 -16.62 29.10
C GLU A 448 11.25 -15.25 29.67
N ALA A 449 11.25 -14.21 28.84
CA ALA A 449 11.57 -12.83 29.22
C ALA A 449 10.43 -12.17 30.00
#